data_AF-A0A2V5QM22-F1
#
_entry.id   AF-A0A2V5QM22-F1
#
_cell.length_a   1.000
_cell.length_b   1.000
_cell.length_c   1.000
_cell.angle_alpha   90.00
_cell.angle_beta   90.00
_cell.angle_gamma   90.00
#
_symmetry.space_group_name_H-M   'P 1'
#
loop_
_entity.id
_entity.type
_entity.pdbx_description
1 polymer ?
#
loop_
_entity_poly.entity_id
_entity_poly.type
_entity_poly.pdbx_seq_one_letter_code
_entity_poly.pdbx_strand_id
1 'polypeptide(L)'
;MHFPARRTLATDLIQAAKRHCGLDDFGGGDFFEALSRLLESCHSEAGLSWIGKIALRTNIVQILCSRLQMEQDRQLYPEIGHQEIRQPLFIVGLPRSGTTLLHNLLAADPEHRSPLMWEVMAPSPPTVVDE
;
A
#
# COMPACT_ATOMS: atom_id res chain seq x y z
N MET A 1 -3.74 10.48 -35.10
CA MET A 1 -5.02 10.30 -34.40
C MET A 1 -4.75 10.19 -32.91
N HIS A 2 -5.02 11.23 -32.13
CA HIS A 2 -4.90 11.20 -30.68
C HIS A 2 -6.29 10.86 -30.12
N PHE A 3 -6.56 9.58 -29.88
CA PHE A 3 -7.77 9.22 -29.14
C PHE A 3 -7.62 9.75 -27.71
N PRO A 4 -8.56 10.56 -27.19
CA PRO A 4 -8.50 10.97 -25.81
C PRO A 4 -8.59 9.71 -24.95
N ALA A 5 -7.49 9.40 -24.24
CA ALA A 5 -7.43 8.25 -23.38
C ALA A 5 -8.51 8.41 -22.30
N ARG A 6 -9.44 7.45 -22.23
CA ARG A 6 -10.52 7.42 -21.23
C ARG A 6 -9.91 7.60 -19.84
N ARG A 7 -10.45 8.56 -19.08
CA ARG A 7 -10.07 8.80 -17.69
C ARG A 7 -10.35 7.54 -16.88
N THR A 8 -9.33 7.04 -16.17
CA THR A 8 -9.47 5.93 -15.22
C THR A 8 -10.15 6.43 -13.96
N LEU A 9 -11.24 5.79 -13.55
CA LEU A 9 -11.95 6.13 -12.32
C LEU A 9 -11.51 5.22 -11.16
N ALA A 10 -11.69 5.69 -9.93
CA ALA A 10 -11.43 4.90 -8.72
C ALA A 10 -12.22 3.58 -8.73
N THR A 11 -13.48 3.63 -9.16
CA THR A 11 -14.35 2.45 -9.32
C THR A 11 -13.77 1.42 -10.28
N ASP A 12 -13.14 1.85 -11.38
CA ASP A 12 -12.53 0.92 -12.35
C ASP A 12 -11.36 0.14 -11.72
N LEU A 13 -10.57 0.81 -10.89
CA LEU A 13 -9.40 0.20 -10.22
C LEU A 13 -9.82 -0.68 -9.05
N ILE A 14 -10.83 -0.27 -8.30
CA ILE A 14 -11.44 -1.08 -7.24
C ILE A 14 -12.00 -2.38 -7.84
N GLN A 15 -12.75 -2.30 -8.93
CA GLN A 15 -13.28 -3.49 -9.60
C GLN A 15 -12.18 -4.37 -10.19
N ALA A 16 -11.10 -3.77 -10.73
CA ALA A 16 -9.94 -4.52 -11.19
C ALA A 16 -9.25 -5.27 -10.05
N ALA A 17 -9.05 -4.63 -8.89
CA ALA A 17 -8.45 -5.26 -7.71
C ALA A 17 -9.32 -6.42 -7.20
N LYS A 18 -10.64 -6.21 -7.04
CA LYS A 18 -11.58 -7.26 -6.63
C LYS A 18 -11.49 -8.50 -7.53
N ARG A 19 -11.47 -8.29 -8.84
CA ARG A 19 -11.32 -9.40 -9.82
C ARG A 19 -9.96 -10.08 -9.73
N HIS A 20 -8.90 -9.33 -9.44
CA HIS A 20 -7.55 -9.85 -9.45
C HIS A 20 -7.25 -10.74 -8.25
N CYS A 21 -7.75 -10.38 -7.06
CA CYS A 21 -7.54 -11.16 -5.83
C CYS A 21 -8.74 -12.02 -5.42
N GLY A 22 -9.91 -11.85 -6.04
CA GLY A 22 -11.12 -12.61 -5.69
C GLY A 22 -11.78 -12.19 -4.37
N LEU A 23 -11.44 -11.02 -3.85
CA LEU A 23 -11.93 -10.46 -2.58
C LEU A 23 -12.74 -9.19 -2.84
N ASP A 24 -13.66 -8.84 -1.94
CA ASP A 24 -14.54 -7.70 -2.13
C ASP A 24 -14.75 -6.78 -0.91
N ASP A 25 -14.21 -7.18 0.25
CA ASP A 25 -14.23 -6.43 1.49
C ASP A 25 -12.94 -5.65 1.71
N PHE A 26 -13.03 -4.32 1.60
CA PHE A 26 -11.92 -3.39 1.85
C PHE A 26 -11.87 -2.90 3.30
N GLY A 27 -12.70 -3.45 4.18
CA GLY A 27 -12.80 -3.03 5.57
C GLY A 27 -13.28 -1.59 5.73
N GLY A 28 -13.06 -1.03 6.92
CA GLY A 28 -13.45 0.33 7.26
C GLY A 28 -12.45 1.40 6.78
N GLY A 29 -12.92 2.64 6.67
CA GLY A 29 -12.11 3.81 6.32
C GLY A 29 -12.39 4.34 4.92
N ASP A 30 -12.37 5.67 4.78
CA ASP A 30 -12.67 6.35 3.52
C ASP A 30 -11.40 6.59 2.70
N PHE A 31 -10.99 5.57 1.92
CA PHE A 31 -9.90 5.70 0.95
C PHE A 31 -10.40 6.10 -0.45
N PHE A 32 -11.71 6.07 -0.68
CA PHE A 32 -12.29 6.29 -2.00
C PHE A 32 -12.10 7.74 -2.45
N GLU A 33 -12.33 8.70 -1.55
CA GLU A 33 -12.12 10.11 -1.84
C GLU A 33 -10.64 10.38 -2.17
N ALA A 34 -9.73 9.92 -1.31
CA ALA A 34 -8.29 10.12 -1.49
C ALA A 34 -7.79 9.53 -2.82
N LEU A 35 -8.22 8.31 -3.15
CA LEU A 35 -7.91 7.66 -4.43
C LEU A 35 -8.46 8.46 -5.61
N SER A 36 -9.70 8.96 -5.51
CA SER A 36 -10.33 9.75 -6.57
C SER A 36 -9.56 11.04 -6.84
N ARG A 37 -9.13 11.73 -5.77
CA ARG A 37 -8.33 12.96 -5.87
C ARG A 37 -6.93 12.71 -6.43
N LEU A 38 -6.28 11.60 -6.03
CA LEU A 38 -5.00 11.18 -6.62
C LEU A 38 -5.13 10.96 -8.13
N LEU A 39 -6.16 10.22 -8.56
CA LEU A 39 -6.38 9.93 -9.98
C LEU A 39 -6.73 11.19 -10.78
N GLU A 40 -7.47 12.14 -10.19
CA GLU A 40 -7.73 13.46 -10.77
C GLU A 40 -6.41 14.19 -11.04
N SER A 41 -5.56 14.40 -10.02
CA SER A 41 -4.27 15.10 -10.17
C SER A 41 -3.31 14.38 -11.12
N CYS A 42 -3.26 13.04 -11.09
CA CYS A 42 -2.48 12.27 -12.06
C CYS A 42 -2.96 12.46 -13.50
N HIS A 43 -4.25 12.73 -13.70
CA HIS A 43 -4.83 12.97 -15.02
C HIS A 43 -4.66 14.43 -15.47
N SER A 44 -4.90 15.41 -14.61
CA SER A 44 -4.91 16.84 -14.93
C SER A 44 -3.52 17.49 -14.92
N GLU A 45 -2.62 17.04 -14.04
CA GLU A 45 -1.41 17.78 -13.69
C GLU A 45 -0.11 17.01 -13.95
N ALA A 46 -0.11 15.68 -13.80
CA ALA A 46 1.13 14.91 -13.75
C ALA A 46 1.82 14.69 -15.12
N GLY A 47 1.19 15.01 -16.24
CA GLY A 47 1.80 14.87 -17.57
C GLY A 47 2.29 13.45 -17.91
N LEU A 48 1.60 12.41 -17.40
CA LEU A 48 2.07 11.04 -17.49
C LEU A 48 2.21 10.54 -18.94
N SER A 49 3.36 9.96 -19.24
CA SER A 49 3.60 9.18 -20.45
C SER A 49 2.72 7.92 -20.47
N TRP A 50 2.64 7.24 -21.62
CA TRP A 50 1.90 5.99 -21.74
C TRP A 50 2.39 4.93 -20.76
N ILE A 51 3.71 4.76 -20.61
CA ILE A 51 4.31 3.85 -19.62
C ILE A 51 3.99 4.30 -18.18
N GLY A 52 3.97 5.61 -17.91
CA GLY A 52 3.59 6.15 -16.60
C GLY A 52 2.14 5.83 -16.23
N LYS A 53 1.21 5.89 -17.20
CA LYS A 53 -0.20 5.50 -17.00
C LYS A 53 -0.35 4.02 -16.66
N ILE A 54 0.43 3.15 -17.32
CA ILE A 54 0.46 1.71 -17.02
C ILE A 54 1.02 1.47 -15.62
N ALA A 55 2.17 2.07 -15.29
CA ALA A 55 2.82 1.91 -14.00
C ALA A 55 1.91 2.37 -12.85
N LEU A 56 1.27 3.54 -12.98
CA LEU A 56 0.31 4.04 -12.01
C LEU A 56 -0.85 3.06 -11.79
N ARG A 57 -1.46 2.57 -12.88
CA ARG A 57 -2.57 1.61 -12.81
C ARG A 57 -2.13 0.33 -12.07
N THR A 58 -1.00 -0.25 -12.47
CA THR A 58 -0.48 -1.48 -11.85
C THR A 58 -0.21 -1.28 -10.36
N ASN A 59 0.44 -0.17 -10.00
CA ASN A 59 0.76 0.13 -8.60
C ASN A 59 -0.49 0.32 -7.73
N ILE A 60 -1.48 1.10 -8.21
CA ILE A 60 -2.73 1.30 -7.46
C ILE A 60 -3.50 -0.01 -7.31
N VAL A 61 -3.61 -0.82 -8.37
CA VAL A 61 -4.29 -2.12 -8.28
C VAL A 61 -3.58 -3.03 -7.28
N GLN A 62 -2.25 -3.06 -7.26
CA GLN A 62 -1.48 -3.82 -6.28
C GLN A 62 -1.76 -3.36 -4.85
N ILE A 63 -1.75 -2.04 -4.58
CA ILE A 63 -2.07 -1.47 -3.26
C ILE A 63 -3.49 -1.86 -2.82
N LEU A 64 -4.47 -1.79 -3.73
CA LEU A 64 -5.85 -2.17 -3.46
C LEU A 64 -5.99 -3.67 -3.17
N CYS A 65 -5.28 -4.53 -3.90
CA CYS A 65 -5.22 -5.96 -3.62
C CYS A 65 -4.61 -6.24 -2.24
N SER A 66 -3.48 -5.60 -1.90
CA SER A 66 -2.86 -5.74 -0.58
C SER A 66 -3.82 -5.33 0.54
N ARG A 67 -4.60 -4.26 0.35
CA ARG A 67 -5.64 -3.87 1.31
C ARG A 67 -6.72 -4.95 1.48
N LEU A 68 -7.24 -5.49 0.39
CA LEU A 68 -8.24 -6.58 0.44
C LEU A 68 -7.71 -7.81 1.17
N GLN A 69 -6.46 -8.18 0.87
CA GLN A 69 -5.79 -9.31 1.50
C GLN A 69 -5.56 -9.08 3.00
N MET A 70 -5.11 -7.88 3.39
CA MET A 70 -4.94 -7.53 4.81
C MET A 70 -6.26 -7.59 5.59
N GLU A 71 -7.38 -7.18 4.99
CA GLU A 71 -8.69 -7.29 5.64
C GLU A 71 -9.15 -8.75 5.76
N GLN A 72 -8.92 -9.57 4.73
CA GLN A 72 -9.12 -11.01 4.83
C GLN A 72 -8.26 -11.62 5.95
N ASP A 73 -6.98 -11.26 6.03
CA ASP A 73 -6.08 -11.77 7.06
C ASP A 73 -6.55 -11.39 8.47
N ARG A 74 -7.08 -10.17 8.66
CA ARG A 74 -7.66 -9.75 9.95
C ARG A 74 -8.90 -10.57 10.34
N GLN A 75 -9.66 -11.06 9.36
CA GLN A 75 -10.81 -11.95 9.59
C GLN A 75 -10.36 -13.38 9.90
N LEU A 76 -9.32 -13.87 9.21
CA LEU A 76 -8.77 -15.21 9.39
C LEU A 76 -7.95 -15.35 10.69
N TYR A 77 -7.27 -14.28 11.09
CA TYR A 77 -6.35 -14.22 12.23
C TYR A 77 -6.74 -13.07 13.19
N PRO A 78 -7.84 -13.19 13.96
CA PRO A 78 -8.31 -12.14 14.87
C PRO A 78 -7.25 -11.71 15.90
N GLU A 79 -6.30 -12.57 16.23
CA GLU A 79 -5.17 -12.28 17.12
C GLU A 79 -4.30 -11.12 16.65
N ILE A 80 -4.24 -10.83 15.35
CA ILE A 80 -3.56 -9.65 14.80
C ILE A 80 -4.13 -8.37 15.42
N GLY A 81 -5.45 -8.31 15.63
CA GLY A 81 -6.14 -7.18 16.24
C GLY A 81 -5.89 -7.03 17.74
N HIS A 82 -5.38 -8.07 18.41
CA HIS A 82 -5.09 -8.07 19.85
C HIS A 82 -3.62 -7.76 20.17
N GLN A 83 -2.74 -7.72 19.16
CA GLN A 83 -1.32 -7.41 19.36
C GLN A 83 -1.13 -5.98 19.87
N GLU A 84 -0.39 -5.83 20.97
CA GLU A 84 -0.07 -4.52 21.57
C GLU A 84 1.31 -4.04 21.06
N ILE A 85 1.33 -2.91 20.35
CA ILE A 85 2.58 -2.28 19.91
C ILE A 85 3.06 -1.32 21.01
N ARG A 86 4.04 -1.77 21.81
CA ARG A 86 4.60 -1.00 22.92
C ARG A 86 5.76 -0.12 22.47
N GLN A 87 5.74 1.15 22.88
CA GLN A 87 6.84 2.11 22.69
C GLN A 87 7.40 2.19 21.25
N PRO A 88 6.55 2.40 20.22
CA PRO A 88 7.02 2.50 18.84
C PRO A 88 7.91 3.72 18.62
N LEU A 89 8.98 3.55 17.85
CA LEU A 89 9.87 4.64 17.44
C LEU A 89 9.58 5.03 15.99
N PHE A 90 9.39 6.33 15.75
CA PHE A 90 9.16 6.88 14.42
C PHE A 90 10.33 7.77 14.00
N ILE A 91 10.86 7.52 12.81
CA ILE A 91 11.90 8.35 12.19
C ILE A 91 11.21 9.23 11.15
N VAL A 92 11.25 10.55 11.38
CA VAL A 92 10.70 11.55 10.47
C VAL A 92 11.78 12.55 10.08
N GLY A 93 11.77 12.99 8.82
CA GLY A 93 12.74 13.93 8.30
C GLY A 93 12.61 14.13 6.80
N LEU A 94 13.28 15.16 6.28
CA LEU A 94 13.28 15.43 4.85
C LEU A 94 14.01 14.30 4.08
N PRO A 95 13.66 14.07 2.80
CA PRO A 95 14.48 13.22 1.94
C PRO A 95 15.95 13.67 1.99
N ARG A 96 16.87 12.70 2.07
CA ARG A 96 18.34 12.93 2.09
C ARG A 96 18.88 13.61 3.36
N SER A 97 18.18 13.51 4.49
CA SER A 97 18.64 14.02 5.80
C SER A 97 19.35 12.97 6.71
N GLY A 98 19.65 11.79 6.17
CA GLY A 98 20.26 10.69 6.93
C GLY A 98 19.28 9.76 7.65
N THR A 99 17.96 9.94 7.45
CA THR A 99 16.92 9.07 8.02
C THR A 99 17.09 7.59 7.67
N THR A 100 17.56 7.27 6.47
CA THR A 100 17.88 5.88 6.08
C THR A 100 19.03 5.28 6.90
N LEU A 101 20.10 6.06 7.15
CA LEU A 101 21.21 5.59 7.99
C LEU A 101 20.73 5.35 9.42
N LEU A 102 19.99 6.32 9.98
CA LEU A 102 19.43 6.20 11.33
C LEU A 102 18.49 4.99 11.46
N HIS A 103 17.62 4.78 10.46
CA HIS A 103 16.74 3.61 10.40
C HIS A 103 17.54 2.30 10.43
N ASN A 104 18.58 2.20 9.60
CA ASN A 104 19.40 0.99 9.54
C ASN A 104 20.18 0.73 10.83
N LEU A 105 20.66 1.78 11.52
CA LEU A 105 21.34 1.64 12.80
C LEU A 105 20.41 1.14 13.90
N LEU A 106 19.19 1.69 13.97
CA LEU A 106 18.20 1.28 14.98
C LEU A 106 17.63 -0.12 14.70
N ALA A 107 17.49 -0.48 13.43
CA ALA A 107 17.03 -1.80 12.99
C ALA A 107 18.08 -2.91 13.19
N ALA A 108 19.33 -2.57 13.49
CA ALA A 108 20.39 -3.55 13.73
C ALA A 108 20.33 -4.16 15.15
N ASP A 109 19.55 -3.57 16.05
CA ASP A 109 19.31 -4.12 17.39
C ASP A 109 18.34 -5.32 17.30
N PRO A 110 18.73 -6.52 17.77
CA PRO A 110 17.86 -7.70 17.74
C PRO A 110 16.61 -7.57 18.62
N GLU A 111 16.60 -6.66 19.60
CA GLU A 111 15.39 -6.37 20.40
C GLU A 111 14.42 -5.42 19.67
N HIS A 112 14.84 -4.84 18.53
CA HIS A 112 13.99 -4.02 17.68
C HIS A 112 13.47 -4.78 16.47
N ARG A 113 12.24 -4.44 16.08
CA ARG A 113 11.64 -4.92 14.83
C ARG A 113 11.33 -3.76 13.90
N SER A 114 12.00 -3.72 12.75
CA SER A 114 11.64 -2.83 11.64
C SER A 114 11.00 -3.64 10.50
N PRO A 115 9.94 -3.16 9.83
CA PRO A 115 9.35 -3.86 8.68
C PRO A 115 10.39 -4.10 7.59
N LEU A 116 10.49 -5.35 7.11
CA LEU A 116 11.35 -5.67 5.99
C LEU A 116 10.68 -5.17 4.70
N MET A 117 11.49 -4.81 3.70
CA MET A 117 10.97 -4.27 2.45
C MET A 117 9.94 -5.19 1.80
N TRP A 118 10.18 -6.51 1.86
CA TRP A 118 9.26 -7.48 1.27
C TRP A 118 7.92 -7.55 2.03
N GLU A 119 7.93 -7.36 3.35
CA GLU A 119 6.71 -7.35 4.19
C GLU A 119 5.87 -6.11 3.91
N VAL A 120 6.52 -4.99 3.61
CA VAL A 120 5.83 -3.76 3.19
C VAL A 120 5.24 -3.91 1.79
N MET A 121 5.95 -4.58 0.88
CA MET A 121 5.52 -4.75 -0.51
C MET A 121 4.46 -5.84 -0.70
N ALA A 122 4.47 -6.86 0.15
CA ALA A 122 3.57 -8.01 0.15
C ALA A 122 3.27 -8.42 1.61
N PRO A 123 2.36 -7.71 2.30
CA PRO A 123 2.06 -7.94 3.73
C PRO A 123 1.23 -9.21 3.99
N SER A 124 0.71 -9.83 2.93
CA SER A 124 -0.15 -11.01 3.00
C SER A 124 0.43 -12.16 2.14
N PRO A 125 0.35 -13.42 2.60
CA PRO A 125 -0.14 -13.84 3.91
C PRO A 125 0.78 -13.37 5.05
N PRO A 126 0.26 -13.23 6.28
CA PRO A 126 1.09 -12.87 7.42
C PRO A 126 2.15 -13.95 7.64
N THR A 127 3.37 -13.53 7.98
CA THR A 127 4.41 -14.46 8.39
C THR A 127 4.01 -15.14 9.69
N VAL A 128 4.11 -16.48 9.70
CA VAL A 128 4.16 -17.20 10.97
C VAL A 128 5.54 -16.87 11.56
N VAL A 129 5.56 -16.34 12.78
CA VAL A 129 6.82 -16.13 13.50
C VAL A 129 7.43 -17.49 13.75
N ASP A 130 8.50 -17.81 13.03
CA ASP A 130 9.48 -18.86 13.37
C ASP A 130 10.83 -18.46 12.74
N GLU A 131 11.63 -17.73 13.52
CA GLU A 131 13.10 -17.89 13.73
C GLU A 131 13.60 -16.88 14.76
#